data_AF-A0ABD5GQJ3-F1
#
_entry.id   AF-A0ABD5GQJ3-F1
#
_cell.length_a   1.000
_cell.length_b   1.000
_cell.length_c   1.000
_cell.angle_alpha   90.00
_cell.angle_beta   90.00
_cell.angle_gamma   90.00
#
_symmetry.space_group_name_H-M   'P 1'
#
loop_
_entity.id
_entity.type
_entity.pdbx_description
1 polymer ?
#
loop_
_entity_poly.entity_id
_entity_poly.type
_entity_poly.pdbx_seq_one_letter_code
_entity_poly.pdbx_strand_id
1 'polypeptide(L)'
;MNQIKAERIKIARQRKGVSQKELADRLKVTQQTVSNYENGSRVPDGETISNISKILNVMVPYLTGETDDPEGWDLWEEYTGYSEEQIKNEINRMQDAKHILGDENDLQNVITQAIDNLEGMGNTDRGIINRIYRGVIDLQDELTKKYEDPMKLSKLPSLGDSDMKIRPINANLIYDDLDIEAYHRAVDVLIQARRDLSKIANDLRLN
;
A
#
# COMPACT_ATOMS: atom_id res chain seq x y z
N MET A 1 -23.65 -9.79 3.60
CA MET A 1 -23.20 -8.92 4.71
C MET A 1 -22.61 -9.86 5.76
N ASN A 2 -21.29 -9.87 5.93
CA ASN A 2 -20.59 -10.84 6.77
C ASN A 2 -20.92 -10.58 8.25
N GLN A 3 -21.29 -11.63 8.97
CA GLN A 3 -21.72 -11.55 10.37
C GLN A 3 -20.52 -11.76 11.29
N ILE A 4 -20.25 -10.80 12.18
CA ILE A 4 -19.18 -10.92 13.17
C ILE A 4 -19.30 -12.20 13.97
N LYS A 5 -18.15 -12.86 14.12
CA LYS A 5 -17.92 -14.03 14.95
C LYS A 5 -17.50 -13.58 16.34
N ALA A 6 -18.49 -13.31 17.20
CA ALA A 6 -18.32 -12.82 18.57
C ALA A 6 -17.34 -13.66 19.43
N GLU A 7 -17.42 -14.98 19.29
CA GLU A 7 -16.53 -15.97 19.89
C GLU A 7 -15.07 -15.80 19.45
N ARG A 8 -14.81 -15.38 18.21
CA ARG A 8 -13.45 -15.16 17.71
C ARG A 8 -12.77 -13.98 18.39
N ILE A 9 -13.52 -12.96 18.82
CA ILE A 9 -12.98 -11.87 19.66
C ILE A 9 -12.45 -12.44 20.98
N LYS A 10 -13.22 -13.33 21.62
CA LYS A 10 -12.82 -13.96 22.88
C LYS A 10 -11.61 -14.87 22.70
N ILE A 11 -11.60 -15.70 21.65
CA ILE A 11 -10.50 -16.62 21.33
C ILE A 11 -9.22 -15.82 21.07
N ALA A 12 -9.27 -14.80 20.21
CA ALA A 12 -8.13 -13.94 19.91
C ALA A 12 -7.61 -13.24 21.16
N ARG A 13 -8.50 -12.72 22.01
CA ARG A 13 -8.14 -12.07 23.28
C ARG A 13 -7.41 -13.02 24.22
N GLN A 14 -7.93 -14.23 24.39
CA GLN A 14 -7.30 -15.25 25.22
C GLN A 14 -5.94 -15.68 24.68
N ARG A 15 -5.82 -15.87 23.36
CA ARG A 15 -4.56 -16.19 22.68
C ARG A 15 -3.50 -15.10 22.90
N LYS A 16 -3.90 -13.84 22.89
CA LYS A 16 -3.01 -12.69 23.16
C LYS A 16 -2.72 -12.48 24.65
N GLY A 17 -3.36 -13.22 25.55
CA GLY A 17 -3.19 -13.07 27.01
C GLY A 17 -3.83 -11.81 27.60
N VAL A 18 -4.72 -11.16 26.86
CA VAL A 18 -5.35 -9.88 27.25
C VAL A 18 -6.59 -10.16 28.12
N SER A 19 -6.81 -9.41 29.20
CA SER A 19 -8.05 -9.55 29.98
C SER A 19 -9.23 -8.78 29.35
N GLN A 20 -10.49 -9.13 29.65
CA GLN A 20 -11.64 -8.33 29.16
C GLN A 20 -11.56 -6.87 29.62
N LYS A 21 -11.09 -6.64 30.86
CA LYS A 21 -10.89 -5.30 31.42
C LYS A 21 -9.81 -4.54 30.63
N GLU A 22 -8.67 -5.18 30.38
CA GLU A 22 -7.59 -4.57 29.62
C GLU A 22 -7.99 -4.24 28.18
N LEU A 23 -8.72 -5.15 27.50
CA LEU A 23 -9.25 -4.87 26.17
C LEU A 23 -10.24 -3.69 26.22
N ALA A 24 -11.09 -3.62 27.25
CA ALA A 24 -12.02 -2.52 27.43
C ALA A 24 -11.31 -1.18 27.67
N ASP A 25 -10.27 -1.17 28.50
CA ASP A 25 -9.45 0.01 28.79
C ASP A 25 -8.79 0.53 27.50
N ARG A 26 -8.23 -0.37 26.67
CA ARG A 26 -7.62 -0.03 25.37
C ARG A 26 -8.63 0.48 24.35
N LEU A 27 -9.86 -0.06 24.36
CA LEU A 27 -10.97 0.36 23.50
C LEU A 27 -11.72 1.59 24.03
N LYS A 28 -11.41 2.06 25.24
CA LYS A 28 -12.13 3.14 25.94
C LYS A 28 -13.63 2.85 26.12
N VAL A 29 -13.97 1.60 26.42
CA VAL A 29 -15.33 1.14 26.72
C VAL A 29 -15.38 0.46 28.08
N THR A 30 -16.57 0.07 28.54
CA THR A 30 -16.71 -0.69 29.79
C THR A 30 -16.37 -2.17 29.57
N GLN A 31 -15.88 -2.85 30.63
CA GLN A 31 -15.68 -4.31 30.59
C GLN A 31 -16.96 -5.06 30.18
N GLN A 32 -18.13 -4.59 30.64
CA GLN A 32 -19.42 -5.13 30.24
C GLN A 32 -19.64 -5.04 28.72
N THR A 33 -19.20 -3.94 28.09
CA THR A 33 -19.31 -3.76 26.64
C THR A 33 -18.48 -4.80 25.89
N VAL A 34 -17.24 -5.07 26.33
CA VAL A 34 -16.42 -6.15 25.78
C VAL A 34 -17.07 -7.52 25.98
N SER A 35 -17.61 -7.80 27.17
CA SER A 35 -18.35 -9.05 27.40
C SER A 35 -19.56 -9.16 26.47
N ASN A 36 -20.26 -8.06 26.20
CA ASN A 36 -21.41 -8.06 25.32
C ASN A 36 -21.01 -8.34 23.86
N TYR A 37 -19.85 -7.84 23.42
CA TYR A 37 -19.24 -8.16 22.12
C TYR A 37 -18.89 -9.64 22.01
N GLU A 38 -18.18 -10.19 23.01
CA GLU A 38 -17.75 -11.60 23.03
C GLU A 38 -18.92 -12.59 23.07
N ASN A 39 -20.07 -12.19 23.59
CA ASN A 39 -21.28 -13.00 23.67
C ASN A 39 -22.26 -12.75 22.50
N GLY A 40 -21.94 -11.85 21.57
CA GLY A 40 -22.79 -11.50 20.42
C GLY A 40 -24.05 -10.70 20.77
N SER A 41 -24.23 -10.31 22.03
CA SER A 41 -25.37 -9.48 22.48
C SER A 41 -25.28 -8.02 21.99
N ARG A 42 -24.08 -7.58 21.59
CA ARG A 42 -23.85 -6.29 20.93
C ARG A 42 -22.86 -6.51 19.78
N VAL A 43 -23.11 -5.89 18.64
CA VAL A 43 -22.20 -5.91 17.50
C VAL A 43 -21.30 -4.66 17.58
N PRO A 44 -19.97 -4.79 17.57
CA PRO A 44 -19.08 -3.64 17.45
C PRO A 44 -19.19 -3.00 16.06
N ASP A 45 -19.02 -1.69 15.97
CA ASP A 45 -18.98 -0.99 14.67
C ASP A 45 -17.65 -1.22 13.94
N GLY A 46 -17.55 -0.76 12.69
CA GLY A 46 -16.37 -0.99 11.85
C GLY A 46 -15.07 -0.44 12.46
N GLU A 47 -15.14 0.73 13.10
CA GLU A 47 -13.98 1.31 13.78
C GLU A 47 -13.55 0.46 14.98
N THR A 48 -14.51 0.04 15.80
CA THR A 48 -14.26 -0.85 16.94
C THR A 48 -13.70 -2.19 16.50
N ILE A 49 -14.19 -2.78 15.41
CA ILE A 49 -13.67 -4.02 14.83
C ILE A 49 -12.21 -3.84 14.41
N SER A 50 -11.89 -2.74 13.71
CA SER A 50 -10.52 -2.42 13.32
C SER A 50 -9.59 -2.28 14.53
N ASN A 51 -10.05 -1.62 15.59
CA ASN A 51 -9.28 -1.46 16.82
C ASN A 51 -9.09 -2.79 17.56
N ILE A 52 -10.12 -3.65 17.63
CA ILE A 52 -10.01 -5.00 18.20
C ILE A 52 -8.98 -5.82 17.41
N SER A 53 -9.05 -5.81 16.08
CA SER A 53 -8.10 -6.48 15.19
C SER A 53 -6.66 -6.08 15.49
N LYS A 54 -6.37 -4.77 15.59
CA LYS A 54 -5.04 -4.25 15.94
C LYS A 54 -4.59 -4.66 17.35
N ILE A 55 -5.43 -4.47 18.36
CA ILE A 55 -5.09 -4.77 19.76
C ILE A 55 -4.80 -6.26 19.96
N LEU A 56 -5.58 -7.11 19.30
CA LEU A 56 -5.48 -8.57 19.41
C LEU A 56 -4.53 -9.21 18.40
N ASN A 57 -3.98 -8.41 17.47
CA ASN A 57 -3.07 -8.83 16.41
C ASN A 57 -3.67 -9.94 15.52
N VAL A 58 -4.91 -9.74 15.08
CA VAL A 58 -5.65 -10.62 14.16
C VAL A 58 -6.22 -9.83 13.00
N MET A 59 -6.48 -10.47 11.85
CA MET A 59 -7.12 -9.83 10.70
C MET A 59 -8.62 -9.60 10.92
N VAL A 60 -9.16 -8.52 10.33
CA VAL A 60 -10.60 -8.27 10.31
C VAL A 60 -11.37 -9.42 9.64
N PRO A 61 -10.94 -9.98 8.49
CA PRO A 61 -11.48 -11.21 7.91
C PRO A 61 -11.67 -12.37 8.89
N TYR A 62 -10.73 -12.55 9.84
CA TYR A 62 -10.91 -13.53 10.90
C TYR A 62 -12.05 -13.16 11.84
N LEU A 63 -12.21 -11.90 12.23
CA LEU A 63 -13.32 -11.49 13.10
C LEU A 63 -14.69 -11.56 12.40
N THR A 64 -14.73 -11.45 11.07
CA THR A 64 -15.96 -11.44 10.26
C THR A 64 -16.37 -12.80 9.69
N GLY A 65 -15.56 -13.84 9.88
CA GLY A 65 -15.91 -15.19 9.40
C GLY A 65 -15.38 -15.55 8.01
N GLU A 66 -14.52 -14.71 7.42
CA GLU A 66 -14.01 -14.87 6.05
C GLU A 66 -12.84 -15.86 5.95
N THR A 67 -12.04 -15.96 7.01
CA THR A 67 -10.95 -16.95 7.16
C THR A 67 -10.99 -17.58 8.56
N ASP A 68 -10.53 -18.82 8.70
CA ASP A 68 -10.26 -19.45 10.00
C ASP A 68 -8.83 -19.16 10.53
N ASP A 69 -7.96 -18.59 9.69
CA ASP A 69 -6.62 -18.14 10.07
C ASP A 69 -6.69 -16.76 10.72
N PRO A 70 -6.33 -16.62 12.02
CA PRO A 70 -6.37 -15.33 12.69
C PRO A 70 -5.36 -14.31 12.16
N GLU A 71 -4.24 -14.77 11.63
CA GLU A 71 -3.20 -13.95 11.03
C GLU A 71 -3.45 -13.69 9.53
N GLY A 72 -4.26 -14.57 8.91
CA GLY A 72 -4.72 -14.50 7.51
C GLY A 72 -3.64 -14.81 6.48
N TRP A 73 -2.75 -15.77 6.78
CA TRP A 73 -1.72 -16.22 5.84
C TRP A 73 -2.33 -16.82 4.58
N ASP A 74 -3.45 -17.53 4.72
CA ASP A 74 -4.22 -18.06 3.60
C ASP A 74 -4.68 -16.96 2.63
N LEU A 75 -5.18 -15.85 3.16
CA LEU A 75 -5.61 -14.70 2.35
C LEU A 75 -4.42 -13.98 1.72
N TRP A 76 -3.31 -13.81 2.46
CA TRP A 76 -2.10 -13.23 1.89
C TRP A 76 -1.54 -14.07 0.75
N GLU A 77 -1.50 -15.39 0.90
CA GLU A 77 -1.09 -16.31 -0.15
C GLU A 77 -2.05 -16.25 -1.36
N GLU A 78 -3.37 -16.24 -1.12
CA GLU A 78 -4.37 -16.09 -2.19
C GLU A 78 -4.20 -14.78 -2.97
N TYR A 79 -4.00 -13.67 -2.28
CA TYR A 79 -3.97 -12.33 -2.91
C TYR A 79 -2.63 -11.99 -3.56
N THR A 80 -1.53 -12.51 -3.03
CA THR A 80 -0.18 -12.11 -3.48
C THR A 80 0.55 -13.22 -4.24
N GLY A 81 0.15 -14.48 -4.06
CA GLY A 81 0.82 -15.65 -4.60
C GLY A 81 2.12 -16.03 -3.87
N TYR A 82 2.49 -15.34 -2.79
CA TYR A 82 3.62 -15.72 -1.95
C TYR A 82 3.17 -16.64 -0.82
N SER A 83 3.87 -17.76 -0.65
CA SER A 83 3.57 -18.69 0.45
C SER A 83 3.89 -18.07 1.82
N GLU A 84 3.22 -18.56 2.86
CA GLU A 84 3.50 -18.18 4.26
C GLU A 84 5.00 -18.28 4.60
N GLU A 85 5.68 -19.31 4.10
CA GLU A 85 7.12 -19.51 4.31
C GLU A 85 7.96 -18.40 3.66
N GLN A 86 7.64 -18.01 2.42
CA GLN A 86 8.34 -16.92 1.73
C GLN A 86 8.21 -15.61 2.50
N ILE A 87 6.99 -15.29 2.94
CA ILE A 87 6.72 -14.05 3.68
C ILE A 87 7.47 -14.08 5.02
N LYS A 88 7.40 -15.19 5.77
CA LYS A 88 8.13 -15.32 7.06
C LYS A 88 9.64 -15.23 6.91
N ASN A 89 10.21 -15.82 5.85
CA ASN A 89 11.64 -15.71 5.58
C ASN A 89 12.05 -14.26 5.33
N GLU A 90 11.25 -13.51 4.58
CA GLU A 90 11.51 -12.08 4.37
C GLU A 90 11.32 -11.25 5.64
N ILE A 91 10.33 -11.58 6.49
CA ILE A 91 10.17 -10.97 7.82
C ILE A 91 11.43 -11.18 8.66
N ASN A 92 11.94 -12.41 8.73
CA ASN A 92 13.16 -12.71 9.49
C ASN A 92 14.36 -11.90 8.96
N ARG A 93 14.52 -11.84 7.63
CA ARG A 93 15.57 -11.01 7.00
C ARG A 93 15.44 -9.53 7.40
N MET A 94 14.23 -8.97 7.40
CA MET A 94 14.00 -7.57 7.81
C MET A 94 14.31 -7.35 9.30
N GLN A 95 13.93 -8.30 10.17
CA GLN A 95 14.22 -8.25 11.61
C GLN A 95 15.71 -8.33 11.89
N ASP A 96 16.42 -9.25 11.23
CA ASP A 96 17.88 -9.40 11.34
C ASP A 96 18.62 -8.13 10.87
N ALA A 97 18.12 -7.51 9.79
CA ALA A 97 18.62 -6.24 9.29
C ALA A 97 18.20 -5.03 10.16
N LYS A 98 17.30 -5.22 11.13
CA LYS A 98 16.67 -4.15 11.94
C LYS A 98 16.08 -3.04 11.08
N HIS A 99 15.46 -3.41 9.96
CA HIS A 99 14.93 -2.48 8.98
C HIS A 99 13.42 -2.71 8.76
N ILE A 100 12.67 -2.56 9.84
CA ILE A 100 11.21 -2.50 9.82
C ILE A 100 10.81 -1.05 10.07
N LEU A 101 9.93 -0.51 9.23
CA LEU A 101 9.39 0.84 9.41
C LEU A 101 8.07 0.78 10.20
N GLY A 102 7.79 1.80 11.01
CA GLY A 102 6.56 1.86 11.81
C GLY A 102 6.60 0.97 13.05
N ASP A 103 5.45 0.39 13.43
CA ASP A 103 5.34 -0.48 14.60
C ASP A 103 5.71 -1.93 14.22
N GLU A 104 6.80 -2.43 14.80
CA GLU A 104 7.26 -3.81 14.61
C GLU A 104 6.38 -4.86 15.31
N ASN A 105 5.51 -4.43 16.24
CA ASN A 105 4.57 -5.31 16.94
C ASN A 105 3.25 -5.49 16.17
N ASP A 106 3.00 -4.65 15.17
CA ASP A 106 1.88 -4.80 14.25
C ASP A 106 2.26 -5.82 13.17
N LEU A 107 1.78 -7.06 13.32
CA LEU A 107 2.10 -8.13 12.39
C LEU A 107 1.66 -7.81 10.96
N GLN A 108 0.54 -7.10 10.78
CA GLN A 108 0.04 -6.78 9.44
C GLN A 108 0.91 -5.73 8.76
N ASN A 109 1.44 -4.75 9.51
CA ASN A 109 2.46 -3.82 9.03
C ASN A 109 3.73 -4.56 8.57
N VAL A 110 4.18 -5.53 9.36
CA VAL A 110 5.39 -6.32 9.07
C VAL A 110 5.18 -7.23 7.85
N ILE A 111 4.02 -7.90 7.74
CA ILE A 111 3.66 -8.72 6.57
C ILE A 111 3.60 -7.86 5.30
N THR A 112 2.94 -6.70 5.37
CA THR A 112 2.84 -5.77 4.22
C THR A 112 4.22 -5.37 3.71
N GLN A 113 5.14 -5.01 4.60
CA GLN A 113 6.51 -4.65 4.21
C GLN A 113 7.29 -5.83 3.62
N ALA A 114 7.08 -7.05 4.13
CA ALA A 114 7.70 -8.23 3.58
C ALA A 114 7.25 -8.49 2.14
N ILE A 115 5.94 -8.40 1.89
CA ILE A 115 5.37 -8.53 0.54
C ILE A 115 5.90 -7.44 -0.39
N ASP A 116 5.89 -6.18 0.05
CA ASP A 116 6.45 -5.08 -0.76
C ASP A 116 7.91 -5.36 -1.13
N ASN A 117 8.72 -5.89 -0.20
CA ASN A 117 10.11 -6.27 -0.48
C ASN A 117 10.19 -7.40 -1.52
N LEU A 118 9.37 -8.45 -1.38
CA LEU A 118 9.30 -9.57 -2.33
C LEU A 118 8.86 -9.12 -3.72
N GLU A 119 7.97 -8.13 -3.82
CA GLU A 119 7.54 -7.50 -5.07
C GLU A 119 8.58 -6.52 -5.64
N GLY A 120 9.63 -6.19 -4.88
CA GLY A 120 10.66 -5.23 -5.25
C GLY A 120 10.20 -3.76 -5.21
N MET A 121 9.16 -3.49 -4.42
CA MET A 121 8.59 -2.15 -4.16
C MET A 121 8.81 -1.67 -2.72
N GLY A 122 9.35 -2.53 -1.85
CA GLY A 122 9.58 -2.25 -0.44
C GLY A 122 10.85 -1.44 -0.15
N ASN A 123 11.46 -1.69 1.00
CA ASN A 123 12.60 -0.93 1.53
C ASN A 123 13.95 -1.61 1.26
N THR A 124 14.04 -2.31 0.13
CA THR A 124 15.30 -2.79 -0.47
C THR A 124 15.91 -1.70 -1.33
N ASP A 125 17.21 -1.81 -1.66
CA ASP A 125 17.86 -0.86 -2.57
C ASP A 125 17.06 -0.69 -3.87
N ARG A 126 16.60 -1.80 -4.45
CA ARG A 126 15.75 -1.79 -5.64
C ARG A 126 14.41 -1.10 -5.40
N GLY A 127 13.73 -1.40 -4.30
CA GLY A 127 12.43 -0.78 -3.99
C GLY A 127 12.53 0.73 -3.77
N ILE A 128 13.59 1.17 -3.07
CA ILE A 128 13.90 2.59 -2.86
C ILE A 128 14.17 3.29 -4.19
N ILE A 129 15.02 2.72 -5.05
CA ILE A 129 15.31 3.28 -6.37
C ILE A 129 14.05 3.33 -7.25
N ASN A 130 13.22 2.28 -7.24
CA ASN A 130 11.95 2.26 -7.97
C ASN A 130 10.97 3.34 -7.48
N ARG A 131 10.93 3.61 -6.18
CA ARG A 131 10.10 4.68 -5.60
C ARG A 131 10.55 6.06 -6.09
N ILE A 132 11.85 6.31 -6.09
CA ILE A 132 12.42 7.56 -6.63
C ILE A 132 12.14 7.67 -8.12
N TYR A 133 12.32 6.57 -8.88
CA TYR A 133 11.99 6.51 -10.31
C TYR A 133 10.54 6.89 -10.59
N ARG A 134 9.57 6.39 -9.81
CA ARG A 134 8.16 6.77 -9.91
C ARG A 134 7.94 8.24 -9.58
N GLY A 135 8.57 8.76 -8.52
CA GLY A 135 8.50 10.18 -8.18
C GLY A 135 8.98 11.11 -9.32
N VAL A 136 10.00 10.69 -10.08
CA VAL A 136 10.44 11.43 -11.28
C VAL A 136 9.38 11.42 -12.39
N ILE A 137 8.64 10.32 -12.56
CA ILE A 137 7.50 10.26 -13.50
C ILE A 137 6.41 11.24 -13.05
N ASP A 138 6.04 11.22 -11.76
CA ASP A 138 5.00 12.09 -11.23
C ASP A 138 5.36 13.58 -11.41
N LEU A 139 6.62 13.94 -11.16
CA LEU A 139 7.13 15.29 -11.42
C LEU A 139 7.06 15.66 -12.91
N GLN A 140 7.35 14.74 -13.81
CA GLN A 140 7.23 14.97 -15.26
C GLN A 140 5.77 15.18 -15.66
N ASP A 141 4.85 14.39 -15.12
CA ASP A 141 3.41 14.51 -15.36
C ASP A 141 2.86 15.84 -14.80
N GLU A 142 3.30 16.25 -13.61
CA GLU A 142 2.95 17.54 -13.04
C GLU A 142 3.46 18.69 -13.92
N LEU A 143 4.74 18.66 -14.30
CA LEU A 143 5.35 19.64 -15.20
C LEU A 143 4.55 19.74 -16.51
N THR A 144 4.27 18.60 -17.14
CA THR A 144 3.50 18.52 -18.38
C THR A 144 2.12 19.16 -18.23
N LYS A 145 1.38 18.82 -17.18
CA LYS A 145 0.05 19.40 -16.90
C LYS A 145 0.06 20.91 -16.67
N LYS A 146 1.17 21.47 -16.17
CA LYS A 146 1.32 22.91 -15.92
C LYS A 146 1.69 23.69 -17.18
N TYR A 147 2.42 23.06 -18.11
CA TYR A 147 2.84 23.69 -19.35
C TYR A 147 1.81 23.52 -20.47
N GLU A 148 1.19 22.35 -20.61
CA GLU A 148 0.26 22.06 -21.71
C GLU A 148 -1.02 22.89 -21.64
N ASP A 149 -1.41 23.46 -22.78
CA ASP A 149 -2.63 24.25 -22.94
C ASP A 149 -3.81 23.33 -23.33
N PRO A 150 -4.84 23.18 -22.48
CA PRO A 150 -6.02 22.37 -22.77
C PRO A 150 -6.77 22.81 -24.04
N MET A 151 -6.75 24.10 -24.40
CA MET A 151 -7.38 24.60 -25.63
C MET A 151 -6.64 24.16 -26.89
N LYS A 152 -5.31 24.01 -26.83
CA LYS A 152 -4.51 23.43 -27.92
C LYS A 152 -4.70 21.93 -28.01
N LEU A 153 -4.72 21.24 -26.86
CA LEU A 153 -4.96 19.79 -26.77
C LEU A 153 -6.34 19.37 -27.30
N SER A 154 -7.39 20.15 -27.02
CA SER A 154 -8.76 19.84 -27.47
C SER A 154 -8.93 19.88 -28.99
N LYS A 155 -8.08 20.63 -29.69
CA LYS A 155 -8.06 20.74 -31.16
C LYS A 155 -7.31 19.60 -31.85
N LEU A 156 -6.67 18.71 -31.10
CA LEU A 156 -5.95 17.58 -31.67
C LEU A 156 -6.92 16.57 -32.33
N PRO A 157 -6.54 16.01 -33.49
CA PRO A 157 -7.34 14.97 -34.13
C PRO A 157 -7.38 13.72 -33.25
N SER A 158 -8.53 13.07 -33.21
CA SER A 158 -8.70 11.79 -32.53
C SER A 158 -8.16 10.63 -33.38
N LEU A 159 -7.71 9.56 -32.72
CA LEU A 159 -7.28 8.33 -33.38
C LEU A 159 -8.51 7.47 -33.70
N GLY A 160 -8.97 7.55 -34.96
CA GLY A 160 -10.22 6.89 -35.38
C GLY A 160 -11.40 7.39 -34.56
N ASP A 161 -12.27 6.47 -34.13
CA ASP A 161 -13.44 6.76 -33.28
C ASP A 161 -13.12 6.76 -31.76
N SER A 162 -11.84 6.75 -31.37
CA SER A 162 -11.44 6.73 -29.95
C SER A 162 -11.28 8.13 -29.36
N ASP A 163 -11.30 8.21 -28.02
CA ASP A 163 -10.98 9.43 -27.28
C ASP A 163 -9.48 9.77 -27.27
N MET A 164 -8.62 8.91 -27.84
CA MET A 164 -7.18 9.14 -27.87
C MET A 164 -6.82 10.24 -28.86
N LYS A 165 -6.09 11.25 -28.39
CA LYS A 165 -5.62 12.38 -29.22
C LYS A 165 -4.28 12.06 -29.89
N ILE A 166 -4.19 12.32 -31.20
CA ILE A 166 -2.95 12.22 -31.97
C ILE A 166 -2.12 13.47 -31.71
N ARG A 167 -0.91 13.28 -31.16
CA ARG A 167 0.03 14.36 -30.85
C ARG A 167 1.09 14.49 -31.96
N PRO A 168 1.15 15.60 -32.72
CA PRO A 168 2.18 15.80 -33.73
C PRO A 168 3.55 16.00 -33.08
N ILE A 169 4.61 15.45 -33.68
CA ILE A 169 5.97 15.42 -33.13
C ILE A 169 6.55 16.83 -32.87
N ASN A 170 6.13 17.85 -33.63
CA ASN A 170 6.65 19.22 -33.54
C ASN A 170 5.56 20.25 -33.15
N ALA A 171 4.44 19.81 -32.58
CA ALA A 171 3.40 20.75 -32.19
C ALA A 171 3.78 21.50 -30.90
N ASN A 172 3.69 22.84 -30.93
CA ASN A 172 3.73 23.62 -29.70
C ASN A 172 2.35 23.52 -29.01
N LEU A 173 2.29 22.66 -27.98
CA LEU A 173 1.07 22.38 -27.22
C LEU A 173 1.05 23.07 -25.85
N ILE A 174 2.03 23.93 -25.53
CA ILE A 174 2.10 24.62 -24.25
C ILE A 174 1.39 25.98 -24.30
N TYR A 175 1.12 26.61 -23.16
CA TYR A 175 0.58 27.99 -23.11
C TYR A 175 1.48 29.00 -23.85
N ASP A 176 0.89 30.00 -24.50
CA ASP A 176 1.60 30.96 -25.36
C ASP A 176 2.56 31.90 -24.59
N ASP A 177 2.34 32.09 -23.29
CA ASP A 177 3.19 32.90 -22.40
C ASP A 177 4.34 32.12 -21.76
N LEU A 178 4.45 30.82 -22.04
CA LEU A 178 5.49 29.93 -21.52
C LEU A 178 6.57 29.62 -22.57
N ASP A 179 7.79 29.37 -22.10
CA ASP A 179 8.95 29.06 -22.94
C ASP A 179 9.05 27.55 -23.23
N ILE A 180 8.92 27.17 -24.50
CA ILE A 180 8.98 25.78 -24.96
C ILE A 180 10.37 25.15 -24.78
N GLU A 181 11.44 25.94 -24.91
CA GLU A 181 12.80 25.45 -24.70
C GLU A 181 13.10 25.25 -23.22
N ALA A 182 12.48 26.05 -22.34
CA ALA A 182 12.52 25.78 -20.90
C ALA A 182 11.80 24.48 -20.54
N TYR A 183 10.61 24.26 -21.10
CA TYR A 183 9.85 23.01 -20.94
C TYR A 183 10.63 21.78 -21.40
N HIS A 184 11.14 21.79 -22.63
CA HIS A 184 11.91 20.67 -23.19
C HIS A 184 13.14 20.33 -22.35
N ARG A 185 13.92 21.34 -21.94
CA ARG A 185 15.10 21.12 -21.08
C ARG A 185 14.71 20.52 -19.73
N ALA A 186 13.62 20.97 -19.12
CA ALA A 186 13.13 20.41 -17.85
C ALA A 186 12.67 18.95 -18.01
N VAL A 187 11.96 18.64 -19.09
CA VAL A 187 11.57 17.26 -19.44
C VAL A 187 12.81 16.39 -19.69
N ASP A 188 13.82 16.88 -20.41
CA ASP A 188 15.06 16.14 -20.69
C ASP A 188 15.82 15.77 -19.42
N VAL A 189 15.88 16.69 -18.44
CA VAL A 189 16.48 16.42 -17.12
C VAL A 189 15.76 15.26 -16.42
N LEU A 190 14.42 15.27 -16.42
CA LEU A 190 13.62 14.21 -15.78
C LEU A 190 13.75 12.87 -16.53
N ILE A 191 13.77 12.90 -17.87
CA ILE A 191 14.01 11.71 -18.70
C ILE A 191 15.39 11.11 -18.40
N GLN A 192 16.42 11.95 -18.30
CA GLN A 192 17.78 11.50 -18.03
C GLN A 192 17.89 10.89 -16.63
N ALA A 193 17.34 11.57 -15.60
CA ALA A 193 17.28 11.03 -14.25
C ALA A 193 16.59 9.67 -14.21
N ARG A 194 15.45 9.53 -14.90
CA ARG A 194 14.71 8.27 -15.00
C ARG A 194 15.53 7.15 -15.66
N ARG A 195 16.27 7.47 -16.73
CA ARG A 195 17.17 6.51 -17.41
C ARG A 195 18.27 6.03 -16.48
N ASP A 196 18.89 6.93 -15.74
CA ASP A 196 20.01 6.58 -14.87
C ASP A 196 19.54 5.78 -13.64
N LEU A 197 18.39 6.14 -13.05
CA LEU A 197 17.75 5.33 -12.00
C LEU A 197 17.40 3.92 -12.50
N SER A 198 16.90 3.79 -13.73
CA SER A 198 16.60 2.48 -14.33
C SER A 198 17.85 1.63 -14.54
N LYS A 199 18.99 2.23 -14.93
CA LYS A 199 20.27 1.51 -15.03
C LYS A 199 20.72 0.99 -13.66
N ILE A 200 20.72 1.85 -12.64
CA ILE A 200 21.07 1.46 -11.27
C ILE A 200 20.21 0.28 -10.79
N ALA A 201 18.89 0.34 -11.01
CA ALA A 201 17.98 -0.73 -10.62
C ALA A 201 18.25 -2.06 -11.37
N ASN A 202 18.70 -2.00 -12.62
CA ASN A 202 19.04 -3.19 -13.41
C ASN A 202 20.38 -3.79 -12.97
N ASP A 203 21.37 -2.97 -12.61
CA ASP A 203 22.68 -3.45 -12.13
C ASP A 203 22.54 -4.21 -10.81
N LEU A 204 21.58 -3.79 -9.96
CA LEU A 204 21.22 -4.51 -8.73
C LEU A 204 20.58 -5.90 -8.97
N ARG A 205 20.14 -6.23 -10.21
CA ARG A 205 19.57 -7.56 -10.54
C ARG A 205 20.63 -8.60 -10.90
N LEU A 206 21.85 -8.17 -11.20
CA LEU A 206 22.95 -9.04 -11.65
C LEU A 206 23.85 -9.53 -10.51
N ASN A 207 23.61 -9.05 -9.29
CA ASN A 207 24.32 -9.40 -8.06
C ASN A 207 23.42 -10.22 -7.13
#